data_AF-A0AAD7EZ46-F1
#
_entry.id   AF-A0AAD7EZ46-F1
#
_cell.length_a   1.000
_cell.length_b   1.000
_cell.length_c   1.000
_cell.angle_alpha   90.00
_cell.angle_beta   90.00
_cell.angle_gamma   90.00
#
_symmetry.space_group_name_H-M   'P 1'
#
loop_
_entity.id
_entity.type
_entity.pdbx_description
1 polymer ?
#
loop_
_entity_poly.entity_id
_entity_poly.type
_entity_poly.pdbx_seq_one_letter_code
_entity_poly.pdbx_strand_id
1 'polypeptide(L)'
;LVQDASFSQTGWQGAAPPLEARKLINQLYKKEPGARALHPYLRHFYPCTYKLLEKCIEQAHDILVGNDLVDPSYAAFYKDGQRGDHMPIIIGHQRQSCAKPRLTVWHEQHPDRVEKFMELLIVKRIIGLVTRLVTDIFPGVAARFLADAKWHKKRYGIEPMFGLFWNLCLNAWFPGQGRIHCDPHADKKNQIGVCVLLIYVLRCGKNFDHSKYTWLVIWEAGVAIELPPWTLAIYPSALFYHFNIDVDG
;
A
#
# COMPACT_ATOMS: atom_id res chain seq x y z
N LEU A 1 -16.18 23.20 -23.07
CA LEU A 1 -14.81 22.89 -23.53
C LEU A 1 -13.91 23.99 -23.01
N VAL A 2 -13.26 23.77 -21.87
CA VAL A 2 -12.31 24.73 -21.31
C VAL A 2 -10.99 24.50 -22.01
N GLN A 3 -10.59 25.47 -22.82
CA GLN A 3 -9.22 25.59 -23.31
C GLN A 3 -8.37 26.18 -22.18
N ASP A 4 -7.13 25.74 -22.14
CA ASP A 4 -6.02 26.32 -21.39
C ASP A 4 -5.68 25.66 -20.05
N ALA A 5 -4.36 25.54 -19.82
CA ALA A 5 -3.66 24.68 -18.88
C ALA A 5 -3.82 25.05 -17.39
N SER A 6 -4.93 25.69 -17.00
CA SER A 6 -5.16 26.19 -15.63
C SER A 6 -5.26 25.09 -14.56
N PHE A 7 -5.51 23.84 -14.97
CA PHE A 7 -5.45 22.67 -14.07
C PHE A 7 -4.05 22.43 -13.48
N SER A 8 -2.97 22.91 -14.11
CA SER A 8 -1.62 22.74 -13.55
C SER A 8 -1.35 23.66 -12.35
N GLN A 9 -2.22 24.64 -12.08
CA GLN A 9 -2.06 25.59 -10.97
C GLN A 9 -2.89 25.23 -9.72
N THR A 10 -3.79 24.25 -9.79
CA THR A 10 -4.72 23.94 -8.68
C THR A 10 -4.23 22.85 -7.71
N GLY A 11 -2.92 22.57 -7.65
CA GLY A 11 -2.35 21.92 -6.47
C GLY A 11 -1.64 20.57 -6.63
N TRP A 12 -1.20 20.18 -7.82
CA TRP A 12 -0.24 19.06 -7.96
C TRP A 12 1.22 19.51 -7.77
N GLN A 13 1.54 20.74 -8.16
CA GLN A 13 2.79 21.39 -7.82
C GLN A 13 2.57 22.01 -6.44
N GLY A 14 3.11 21.40 -5.39
CA GLY A 14 3.06 21.99 -4.05
C GLY A 14 3.45 23.47 -4.07
N ALA A 15 2.92 24.26 -3.13
CA ALA A 15 3.23 25.69 -3.05
C ALA A 15 4.74 25.92 -3.20
N ALA A 16 5.11 26.71 -4.21
CA ALA A 16 6.52 26.99 -4.45
C ALA A 16 7.14 27.52 -3.16
N PRO A 17 8.35 27.06 -2.76
CA PRO A 17 9.01 27.60 -1.59
C PRO A 17 9.10 29.14 -1.70
N PRO A 18 9.12 29.87 -0.57
CA PRO A 18 9.34 31.31 -0.58
C PRO A 18 10.51 31.68 -1.50
N LEU A 19 10.43 32.84 -2.18
CA LEU A 19 11.41 33.24 -3.19
C LEU A 19 12.85 33.17 -2.67
N GLU A 20 13.07 33.55 -1.41
CA GLU A 20 14.38 33.48 -0.76
C GLU A 20 14.87 32.05 -0.55
N ALA A 21 13.99 31.12 -0.19
CA ALA A 21 14.33 29.70 -0.12
C ALA A 21 14.70 29.15 -1.50
N ARG A 22 13.98 29.54 -2.57
CA ARG A 22 14.31 29.13 -3.94
C ARG A 22 15.66 29.66 -4.39
N LYS A 23 15.97 30.94 -4.12
CA LYS A 23 17.27 31.54 -4.42
C LYS A 23 18.40 30.81 -3.69
N LEU A 24 18.23 30.56 -2.39
CA LEU A 24 19.19 29.83 -1.58
C LEU A 24 19.42 28.41 -2.12
N ILE A 25 18.35 27.65 -2.40
CA ILE A 25 18.44 26.29 -2.95
C ILE A 25 19.22 26.29 -4.27
N ASN A 26 18.88 27.20 -5.19
CA ASN A 26 19.55 27.31 -6.49
C ASN A 26 21.02 27.70 -6.36
N GLN A 27 21.35 28.62 -5.45
CA GLN A 27 22.73 28.99 -5.17
C GLN A 27 23.53 27.81 -4.62
N LEU A 28 23.00 27.12 -3.62
CA LEU A 28 23.64 25.95 -3.01
C LEU A 28 23.79 24.79 -4.00
N TYR A 29 22.77 24.53 -4.83
CA TYR A 29 22.81 23.50 -5.86
C TYR A 29 23.93 23.75 -6.88
N LYS A 30 24.11 25.00 -7.31
CA LYS A 30 25.16 25.41 -8.27
C LYS A 30 26.55 25.52 -7.67
N LYS A 31 26.67 25.59 -6.34
CA LYS A 31 27.94 25.85 -5.64
C LYS A 31 28.89 24.66 -5.67
N GLU A 32 28.38 23.43 -5.67
CA GLU A 32 29.20 22.20 -5.57
C GLU A 32 28.68 21.08 -6.47
N PRO A 33 29.57 20.26 -7.06
CA PRO A 33 29.17 19.07 -7.82
C PRO A 33 28.29 18.11 -7.00
N GLY A 34 27.20 17.66 -7.60
CA GLY A 34 26.25 16.74 -6.95
C GLY A 34 25.47 17.34 -5.79
N ALA A 35 25.37 18.68 -5.70
CA ALA A 35 24.52 19.38 -4.73
C ALA A 35 24.88 19.13 -3.24
N ARG A 36 26.15 18.84 -2.92
CA ARG A 36 26.59 18.57 -1.54
C ARG A 36 26.31 19.71 -0.56
N ALA A 37 26.38 20.97 -1.01
CA ALA A 37 26.01 22.12 -0.19
C ALA A 37 24.54 22.13 0.26
N LEU A 38 23.66 21.33 -0.38
CA LEU A 38 22.28 21.11 0.04
C LEU A 38 22.11 20.02 1.10
N HIS A 39 23.11 19.16 1.34
CA HIS A 39 23.00 18.03 2.27
C HIS A 39 22.44 18.40 3.65
N PRO A 40 22.84 19.50 4.32
CA PRO A 40 22.27 19.88 5.62
C PRO A 40 20.75 20.13 5.56
N TYR A 41 20.26 20.71 4.46
CA TYR A 41 18.84 20.99 4.22
C TYR A 41 18.08 19.73 3.80
N LEU A 42 18.77 18.80 3.14
CA LEU A 42 18.23 17.50 2.75
C LEU A 42 18.11 16.52 3.92
N ARG A 43 18.63 16.83 5.12
CA ARG A 43 18.53 15.93 6.30
C ARG A 43 17.10 15.66 6.76
N HIS A 44 16.17 16.58 6.45
CA HIS A 44 14.73 16.38 6.71
C HIS A 44 14.06 15.52 5.63
N PHE A 45 14.68 15.42 4.45
CA PHE A 45 14.23 14.54 3.39
C PHE A 45 14.79 13.16 3.68
N TYR A 46 13.92 12.16 3.67
CA TYR A 46 14.39 10.78 3.79
C TYR A 46 15.00 10.37 2.46
N PRO A 47 16.29 9.99 2.38
CA PRO A 47 16.88 9.50 1.16
C PRO A 47 16.22 8.16 0.79
N CYS A 48 15.17 8.22 -0.02
CA CYS A 48 14.39 7.07 -0.42
C CYS A 48 15.01 6.41 -1.66
N THR A 49 16.13 5.71 -1.46
CA THR A 49 16.59 4.80 -2.52
C THR A 49 15.71 3.57 -2.53
N TYR A 50 15.47 2.97 -3.71
CA TYR A 50 14.76 1.70 -3.83
C TYR A 50 15.36 0.63 -2.90
N LYS A 51 16.68 0.57 -2.78
CA LYS A 51 17.38 -0.35 -1.86
C LYS A 51 17.04 -0.14 -0.39
N LEU A 52 16.80 1.10 0.04
CA LEU A 52 16.41 1.39 1.42
C LEU A 52 14.95 1.00 1.65
N LEU A 53 14.08 1.32 0.69
CA LEU A 53 12.68 0.95 0.71
C LEU A 53 12.50 -0.58 0.76
N GLU A 54 13.22 -1.32 -0.08
CA GLU A 54 13.27 -2.79 -0.09
C GLU A 54 13.61 -3.33 1.30
N LYS A 55 14.71 -2.87 1.92
CA LYS A 55 15.10 -3.30 3.27
C LYS A 55 14.05 -3.01 4.33
N CYS A 56 13.41 -1.85 4.25
CA CYS A 56 12.38 -1.47 5.20
C CYS A 56 11.12 -2.33 5.06
N ILE A 57 10.73 -2.69 3.82
CA ILE A 57 9.61 -3.61 3.59
C ILE A 57 9.97 -5.05 3.94
N GLU A 58 11.20 -5.50 3.68
CA GLU A 58 11.69 -6.79 4.17
C GLU A 58 11.57 -6.89 5.69
N GLN A 59 12.04 -5.88 6.42
CA GLN A 59 11.89 -5.83 7.87
C GLN A 59 10.42 -5.92 8.29
N ALA A 60 9.52 -5.22 7.59
CA ALA A 60 8.09 -5.25 7.87
C ALA A 60 7.49 -6.65 7.62
N HIS A 61 7.94 -7.32 6.57
CA HIS A 61 7.55 -8.67 6.20
C HIS A 61 8.05 -9.69 7.23
N ASP A 62 9.32 -9.62 7.60
CA ASP A 62 9.95 -10.51 8.58
C ASP A 62 9.27 -10.39 9.95
N ILE A 63 8.92 -9.17 10.38
CA ILE A 63 8.22 -8.93 11.64
C ILE A 63 6.82 -9.55 11.64
N LEU A 64 6.05 -9.40 10.56
CA LEU A 64 4.69 -9.94 10.52
C LEU A 64 4.68 -11.47 10.33
N VAL A 65 5.38 -11.95 9.31
CA VAL A 65 5.19 -13.32 8.78
C VAL A 65 6.47 -14.12 8.63
N GLY A 66 7.65 -13.57 8.93
CA GLY A 66 8.94 -14.21 8.62
C GLY A 66 9.07 -15.66 9.10
N ASN A 67 8.66 -15.95 10.34
CA ASN A 67 8.68 -17.30 10.89
C ASN A 67 7.63 -18.23 10.26
N ASP A 68 6.50 -17.68 9.84
CA ASP A 68 5.38 -18.48 9.31
C ASP A 68 5.68 -18.92 7.88
N LEU A 69 6.45 -18.12 7.13
CA LEU A 69 6.83 -18.45 5.74
C LEU A 69 7.87 -19.56 5.62
N VAL A 70 8.65 -19.82 6.66
CA VAL A 70 9.62 -20.92 6.67
C VAL A 70 9.05 -22.22 7.24
N ASP A 71 7.82 -22.18 7.78
CA ASP A 71 7.12 -23.34 8.28
C ASP A 71 6.34 -24.02 7.13
N PRO A 72 6.70 -25.26 6.73
CA PRO A 72 6.04 -25.96 5.63
C PRO A 72 4.54 -26.19 5.84
N SER A 73 4.05 -26.18 7.09
CA SER A 73 2.63 -26.36 7.39
C SER A 73 1.79 -25.20 6.86
N TYR A 74 2.31 -23.98 6.88
CA TYR A 74 1.64 -22.81 6.30
C TYR A 74 1.59 -22.90 4.78
N ALA A 75 2.71 -23.26 4.13
CA ALA A 75 2.75 -23.46 2.68
C ALA A 75 1.73 -24.54 2.24
N ALA A 76 1.64 -25.65 2.99
CA ALA A 76 0.66 -26.70 2.74
C ALA A 76 -0.79 -26.22 2.95
N PHE A 77 -1.04 -25.41 3.98
CA PHE A 77 -2.36 -24.87 4.28
C PHE A 77 -2.88 -23.92 3.18
N TYR A 78 -2.00 -23.10 2.61
CA TYR A 78 -2.39 -22.10 1.61
C TYR A 78 -2.29 -22.57 0.17
N LYS A 79 -1.72 -23.75 -0.11
CA LYS A 79 -1.50 -24.28 -1.46
C LYS A 79 -2.73 -24.18 -2.39
N ASP A 80 -3.92 -24.48 -1.86
CA ASP A 80 -5.19 -24.45 -2.60
C ASP A 80 -6.09 -23.31 -2.10
N GLY A 81 -5.48 -22.20 -1.67
CA GLY A 81 -6.18 -21.02 -1.20
C GLY A 81 -7.11 -20.43 -2.26
N GLN A 82 -8.25 -19.87 -1.83
CA GLN A 82 -9.24 -19.28 -2.75
C GLN A 82 -8.74 -18.08 -3.57
N ARG A 83 -7.54 -17.59 -3.25
CA ARG A 83 -6.90 -16.44 -3.90
C ARG A 83 -5.49 -16.85 -4.34
N GLY A 84 -5.27 -18.10 -4.71
CA GLY A 84 -3.95 -18.65 -5.00
C GLY A 84 -3.18 -19.15 -3.78
N ASP A 85 -1.94 -19.57 -4.03
CA ASP A 85 -1.08 -20.35 -3.14
C ASP A 85 -0.23 -19.49 -2.18
N HIS A 86 -0.45 -18.18 -2.15
CA HIS A 86 0.26 -17.25 -1.28
C HIS A 86 -0.37 -17.17 0.12
N MET A 87 0.29 -16.49 1.05
CA MET A 87 -0.20 -16.27 2.42
C MET A 87 -0.80 -14.87 2.58
N PRO A 88 -2.13 -14.69 2.46
CA PRO A 88 -2.77 -13.41 2.70
C PRO A 88 -2.99 -13.18 4.20
N ILE A 89 -2.25 -12.24 4.78
CA ILE A 89 -2.41 -11.84 6.19
C ILE A 89 -3.15 -10.52 6.29
N ILE A 90 -4.38 -10.59 6.79
CA ILE A 90 -5.22 -9.43 7.05
C ILE A 90 -5.13 -9.08 8.53
N ILE A 91 -4.63 -7.89 8.83
CA ILE A 91 -4.60 -7.30 10.18
C ILE A 91 -5.62 -6.17 10.31
N GLY A 92 -6.13 -5.98 11.52
CA GLY A 92 -7.02 -4.86 11.87
C GLY A 92 -8.39 -5.35 12.31
N HIS A 93 -9.43 -4.55 12.07
CA HIS A 93 -10.78 -4.87 12.53
C HIS A 93 -11.60 -5.56 11.45
N GLN A 94 -12.10 -6.77 11.72
CA GLN A 94 -13.21 -7.33 10.96
C GLN A 94 -14.51 -6.69 11.46
N ARG A 95 -15.25 -6.04 10.55
CA ARG A 95 -16.54 -5.38 10.88
C ARG A 95 -17.71 -5.83 10.00
N GLN A 96 -17.45 -6.24 8.76
CA GLN A 96 -18.49 -6.44 7.75
C GLN A 96 -19.14 -7.83 7.76
N SER A 97 -18.68 -8.75 8.60
CA SER A 97 -19.20 -10.13 8.65
C SER A 97 -19.42 -10.62 10.08
N CYS A 98 -19.57 -9.70 11.03
CA CYS A 98 -19.69 -10.00 12.45
C CYS A 98 -20.67 -9.03 13.11
N ALA A 99 -21.47 -9.54 14.05
CA ALA A 99 -22.47 -8.74 14.77
C ALA A 99 -21.84 -7.62 15.62
N LYS A 100 -20.62 -7.85 16.12
CA LYS A 100 -19.77 -6.87 16.78
C LYS A 100 -18.41 -6.85 16.10
N PRO A 101 -17.87 -5.67 15.76
CA PRO A 101 -16.51 -5.58 15.25
C PRO A 101 -15.51 -6.18 16.24
N ARG A 102 -14.54 -6.91 15.70
CA ARG A 102 -13.42 -7.47 16.46
C ARG A 102 -12.16 -7.45 15.61
N LEU A 103 -11.01 -7.70 16.22
CA LEU A 103 -9.78 -7.87 15.46
C LEU A 103 -9.88 -9.14 14.59
N THR A 104 -9.13 -9.18 13.49
CA THR A 104 -9.01 -10.41 12.70
C THR A 104 -8.35 -11.50 13.55
N VAL A 105 -8.70 -12.76 13.30
CA VAL A 105 -8.19 -13.91 14.09
C VAL A 105 -6.66 -13.90 14.13
N TRP A 106 -6.01 -13.66 12.99
CA TRP A 106 -4.55 -13.60 12.93
C TRP A 106 -3.97 -12.44 13.76
N HIS A 107 -4.61 -11.26 13.75
CA HIS A 107 -4.20 -10.14 14.60
C HIS A 107 -4.34 -10.48 16.08
N GLU A 108 -5.47 -11.06 16.49
CA GLU A 108 -5.70 -11.48 17.89
C GLU A 108 -4.66 -12.49 18.38
N GLN A 109 -4.17 -13.35 17.50
CA GLN A 109 -3.14 -14.35 17.79
C GLN A 109 -1.70 -13.78 17.81
N HIS A 110 -1.46 -12.65 17.15
CA HIS A 110 -0.12 -12.08 16.97
C HIS A 110 -0.04 -10.58 17.32
N PRO A 111 -0.57 -10.12 18.48
CA PRO A 111 -0.64 -8.70 18.82
C PRO A 111 0.75 -8.04 18.84
N ASP A 112 1.75 -8.70 19.43
CA ASP A 112 3.12 -8.19 19.53
C ASP A 112 3.78 -7.96 18.16
N ARG A 113 3.47 -8.82 17.18
CA ARG A 113 4.00 -8.68 15.82
C ARG A 113 3.35 -7.48 15.11
N VAL A 114 2.04 -7.32 15.29
CA VAL A 114 1.32 -6.18 14.71
C VAL A 114 1.76 -4.87 15.34
N GLU A 115 1.95 -4.81 16.65
CA GLU A 115 2.44 -3.62 17.33
C GLU A 115 3.82 -3.21 16.79
N LYS A 116 4.79 -4.13 16.75
CA LYS A 116 6.13 -3.87 16.18
C LYS A 116 6.08 -3.46 14.72
N PHE A 117 5.21 -4.08 13.91
CA PHE A 117 5.01 -3.68 12.52
C PHE A 117 4.50 -2.23 12.42
N MET A 118 3.53 -1.86 13.26
CA MET A 118 2.95 -0.52 13.29
C MET A 118 3.92 0.54 13.80
N GLU A 119 4.95 0.17 14.56
CA GLU A 119 6.00 1.08 15.00
C GLU A 119 6.94 1.54 13.87
N LEU A 120 7.08 0.73 12.81
CA LEU A 120 7.98 0.98 11.70
C LEU A 120 7.65 2.29 10.98
N LEU A 121 8.68 3.13 10.80
CA LEU A 121 8.53 4.42 10.13
C LEU A 121 8.02 4.28 8.69
N ILE A 122 8.44 3.24 7.97
CA ILE A 122 7.98 2.99 6.59
C ILE A 122 6.47 2.71 6.55
N VAL A 123 5.96 1.91 7.48
CA VAL A 123 4.53 1.55 7.58
C VAL A 123 3.71 2.80 7.87
N LYS A 124 4.11 3.59 8.88
CA LYS A 124 3.46 4.87 9.21
C LYS A 124 3.40 5.82 8.01
N ARG A 125 4.47 5.88 7.20
CA ARG A 125 4.53 6.73 6.02
C ARG A 125 3.66 6.23 4.87
N ILE A 126 3.63 4.93 4.62
CA ILE A 126 2.74 4.33 3.62
C ILE A 126 1.29 4.60 3.99
N ILE A 127 0.91 4.38 5.26
CA ILE A 127 -0.43 4.70 5.76
C ILE A 127 -0.76 6.18 5.53
N GLY A 128 0.14 7.09 5.92
CA GLY A 128 -0.06 8.53 5.73
C GLY A 128 -0.20 8.93 4.25
N LEU A 129 0.65 8.37 3.38
CA LEU A 129 0.59 8.59 1.93
C LEU A 129 -0.73 8.11 1.34
N VAL A 130 -1.13 6.87 1.64
CA VAL A 130 -2.36 6.27 1.14
C VAL A 130 -3.58 7.06 1.63
N THR A 131 -3.62 7.44 2.90
CA THR A 131 -4.67 8.31 3.44
C THR A 131 -4.74 9.64 2.71
N ARG A 132 -3.59 10.28 2.45
CA ARG A 132 -3.54 11.55 1.74
C ARG A 132 -4.03 11.43 0.30
N LEU A 133 -3.56 10.43 -0.43
CA LEU A 133 -3.96 10.20 -1.82
C LEU A 133 -5.45 9.95 -1.95
N VAL A 134 -6.03 9.12 -1.08
CA VAL A 134 -7.48 8.85 -1.11
C VAL A 134 -8.28 10.10 -0.73
N THR A 135 -7.80 10.89 0.24
CA THR A 135 -8.45 12.14 0.62
C THR A 135 -8.45 13.16 -0.52
N ASP A 136 -7.33 13.30 -1.22
CA ASP A 136 -7.15 14.30 -2.26
C ASP A 136 -7.82 13.89 -3.59
N ILE A 137 -7.70 12.61 -3.99
CA ILE A 137 -8.20 12.12 -5.30
C ILE A 137 -9.68 11.71 -5.20
N PHE A 138 -10.11 11.15 -4.07
CA PHE A 138 -11.46 10.62 -3.88
C PHE A 138 -12.13 11.19 -2.61
N PRO A 139 -12.32 12.53 -2.52
CA PRO A 139 -12.79 13.17 -1.30
C PRO A 139 -14.15 12.66 -0.82
N GLY A 140 -15.04 12.26 -1.73
CA GLY A 140 -16.33 11.64 -1.37
C GLY A 140 -16.17 10.26 -0.70
N VAL A 141 -15.22 9.45 -1.18
CA VAL A 141 -14.90 8.15 -0.56
C VAL A 141 -14.27 8.37 0.81
N ALA A 142 -13.31 9.31 0.92
CA ALA A 142 -12.68 9.65 2.19
C ALA A 142 -13.70 10.16 3.22
N ALA A 143 -14.61 11.05 2.83
CA ALA A 143 -15.70 11.53 3.69
C ALA A 143 -16.58 10.39 4.18
N ARG A 144 -16.89 9.41 3.31
CA ARG A 144 -17.65 8.22 3.69
C ARG A 144 -16.90 7.35 4.69
N PHE A 145 -15.59 7.12 4.49
CA PHE A 145 -14.75 6.39 5.43
C PHE A 145 -14.69 7.07 6.80
N LEU A 146 -14.58 8.41 6.84
CA LEU A 146 -14.62 9.17 8.09
C LEU A 146 -15.99 9.10 8.79
N ALA A 147 -17.09 9.14 8.05
CA ALA A 147 -18.43 8.98 8.60
C ALA A 147 -18.62 7.57 9.21
N ASP A 148 -18.14 6.54 8.51
CA ASP A 148 -18.13 5.15 8.99
C ASP A 148 -17.28 4.99 10.25
N ALA A 149 -16.08 5.58 10.29
CA ALA A 149 -15.21 5.63 11.46
C ALA A 149 -15.90 6.30 12.66
N LYS A 150 -16.53 7.47 12.46
CA LYS A 150 -17.26 8.19 13.51
C LYS A 150 -18.41 7.37 14.08
N TRP A 151 -19.16 6.68 13.22
CA TRP A 151 -20.25 5.81 13.66
C TRP A 151 -19.73 4.64 14.52
N HIS A 152 -18.67 3.97 14.07
CA HIS A 152 -18.07 2.85 14.81
C HIS A 152 -17.44 3.30 16.14
N LYS A 153 -16.79 4.47 16.18
CA LYS A 153 -16.27 5.05 17.43
C LYS A 153 -17.40 5.29 18.44
N LYS A 154 -18.52 5.87 17.99
CA LYS A 154 -19.69 6.11 18.86
C LYS A 154 -20.34 4.80 19.34
N ARG A 155 -20.43 3.79 18.47
CA ARG A 155 -21.20 2.56 18.74
C ARG A 155 -20.40 1.50 19.50
N TYR A 156 -19.09 1.42 19.26
CA TYR A 156 -18.22 0.33 19.72
C TYR A 156 -16.89 0.81 20.31
N GLY A 157 -16.56 2.10 20.25
CA GLY A 157 -15.32 2.64 20.81
C GLY A 157 -14.06 2.31 20.00
N ILE A 158 -14.20 1.94 18.71
CA ILE A 158 -13.08 1.59 17.84
C ILE A 158 -12.86 2.61 16.72
N GLU A 159 -11.64 2.65 16.19
CA GLU A 159 -11.23 3.52 15.09
C GLU A 159 -10.43 2.73 14.04
N PRO A 160 -10.37 3.20 12.78
CA PRO A 160 -9.51 2.60 11.76
C PRO A 160 -8.04 2.61 12.20
N MET A 161 -7.32 1.51 11.95
CA MET A 161 -5.93 1.36 12.37
C MET A 161 -4.93 1.87 11.31
N PHE A 162 -5.36 1.98 10.06
CA PHE A 162 -4.50 2.30 8.91
C PHE A 162 -4.99 3.57 8.23
N GLY A 163 -5.09 4.64 9.02
CA GLY A 163 -5.53 5.96 8.57
C GLY A 163 -7.03 5.96 8.26
N LEU A 164 -7.42 5.86 6.99
CA LEU A 164 -8.84 5.73 6.62
C LEU A 164 -9.33 4.27 6.62
N PHE A 165 -8.40 3.31 6.68
CA PHE A 165 -8.68 1.90 6.46
C PHE A 165 -8.72 1.12 7.77
N TRP A 166 -9.70 0.22 7.88
CA TRP A 166 -9.87 -0.67 9.03
C TRP A 166 -8.92 -1.86 9.00
N ASN A 167 -8.48 -2.26 7.81
CA ASN A 167 -7.64 -3.42 7.58
C ASN A 167 -6.48 -3.10 6.65
N LEU A 168 -5.39 -3.84 6.84
CA LEU A 168 -4.26 -3.94 5.91
C LEU A 168 -4.06 -5.42 5.60
N CYS A 169 -3.84 -5.73 4.32
CA CYS A 169 -3.49 -7.08 3.88
C CYS A 169 -2.03 -7.09 3.42
N LEU A 170 -1.24 -7.99 3.98
CA LEU A 170 0.07 -8.36 3.46
C LEU A 170 -0.10 -9.66 2.68
N ASN A 171 0.08 -9.61 1.36
CA ASN A 171 0.16 -10.82 0.56
C ASN A 171 1.64 -11.24 0.56
N ALA A 172 1.95 -12.31 1.29
CA ALA A 172 3.30 -12.82 1.42
C ALA A 172 3.49 -14.08 0.57
N TRP A 173 4.65 -14.20 -0.07
CA TRP A 173 5.01 -15.41 -0.81
C TRP A 173 5.85 -16.35 0.06
N PHE A 174 5.74 -17.65 -0.18
CA PHE A 174 6.59 -18.67 0.43
C PHE A 174 7.94 -18.76 -0.29
N PRO A 175 9.02 -19.17 0.39
CA PRO A 175 10.29 -19.48 -0.26
C PRO A 175 10.09 -20.48 -1.42
N GLY A 176 10.60 -20.13 -2.60
CA GLY A 176 10.44 -20.92 -3.82
C GLY A 176 9.26 -20.49 -4.70
N GLN A 177 8.33 -19.67 -4.20
CA GLN A 177 7.37 -18.99 -5.06
C GLN A 177 8.05 -17.85 -5.83
N GLY A 178 7.78 -17.78 -7.13
CA GLY A 178 8.38 -16.78 -8.02
C GLY A 178 7.64 -15.44 -8.02
N ARG A 179 6.37 -15.42 -7.59
CA ARG A 179 5.47 -14.25 -7.57
C ARG A 179 4.19 -14.58 -6.81
N ILE A 180 3.37 -13.56 -6.57
CA ILE A 180 2.02 -13.71 -6.02
C ILE A 180 1.03 -13.74 -7.17
N HIS A 181 0.18 -14.76 -7.20
CA HIS A 181 -0.96 -14.89 -8.10
C HIS A 181 -2.24 -14.98 -7.29
N CYS A 182 -3.19 -14.11 -7.62
CA CYS A 182 -4.53 -14.11 -7.08
C CYS A 182 -5.49 -14.62 -8.15
N ASP A 183 -6.24 -15.67 -7.83
CA ASP A 183 -7.33 -16.14 -8.67
C ASP A 183 -8.39 -15.04 -8.91
N PRO A 184 -9.14 -15.09 -10.02
CA PRO A 184 -10.24 -14.16 -10.29
C PRO A 184 -11.24 -14.06 -9.14
N HIS A 185 -11.42 -12.85 -8.58
CA HIS A 185 -12.33 -12.61 -7.46
C HIS A 185 -12.82 -11.15 -7.39
N ALA A 186 -13.78 -10.90 -6.49
CA ALA A 186 -14.16 -9.55 -6.06
C ALA A 186 -14.15 -9.47 -4.53
N ASP A 187 -13.73 -8.33 -3.98
CA ASP A 187 -13.73 -8.08 -2.55
C ASP A 187 -15.11 -7.60 -2.08
N LYS A 188 -16.10 -8.49 -2.13
CA LYS A 188 -17.51 -8.18 -1.79
C LYS A 188 -17.68 -7.57 -0.39
N LYS A 189 -16.68 -7.73 0.48
CA LYS A 189 -16.55 -7.14 1.81
C LYS A 189 -15.82 -5.79 1.81
N ASN A 190 -15.77 -5.07 0.69
CA ASN A 190 -15.31 -3.69 0.63
C ASN A 190 -16.44 -2.78 0.13
N GLN A 191 -17.62 -2.89 0.76
CA GLN A 191 -18.86 -2.30 0.24
C GLN A 191 -18.78 -0.78 0.13
N ILE A 192 -18.81 -0.30 -1.12
CA ILE A 192 -18.87 1.12 -1.52
C ILE A 192 -17.61 1.87 -1.00
N GLY A 193 -16.43 1.33 -1.31
CA GLY A 193 -15.13 1.92 -0.99
C GLY A 193 -14.10 1.67 -2.09
N VAL A 194 -12.85 2.00 -1.80
CA VAL A 194 -11.69 1.65 -2.65
C VAL A 194 -10.77 0.72 -1.88
N CYS A 195 -10.05 -0.13 -2.60
CA CYS A 195 -8.84 -0.79 -2.12
C CYS A 195 -7.64 -0.02 -2.65
N VAL A 196 -6.52 -0.09 -1.91
CA VAL A 196 -5.25 0.49 -2.34
C VAL A 196 -4.20 -0.61 -2.27
N LEU A 197 -3.66 -0.99 -3.43
CA LEU A 197 -2.55 -1.91 -3.54
C LEU A 197 -1.25 -1.11 -3.58
N LEU A 198 -0.28 -1.48 -2.76
CA LEU A 198 1.12 -1.07 -2.92
C LEU A 198 1.90 -2.25 -3.45
N ILE A 199 2.48 -2.10 -4.64
CA ILE A 199 3.37 -3.12 -5.20
C ILE A 199 4.77 -2.90 -4.65
N TYR A 200 5.43 -3.97 -4.22
CA TYR A 200 6.80 -3.92 -3.73
C TYR A 200 7.55 -5.18 -4.17
N VAL A 201 8.88 -5.10 -4.11
CA VAL A 201 9.77 -6.23 -4.33
C VAL A 201 10.65 -6.39 -3.09
N LEU A 202 10.91 -7.64 -2.72
CA LEU A 202 11.91 -8.00 -1.72
C LEU A 202 13.25 -8.26 -2.44
N ARG A 203 14.40 -8.21 -1.77
CA ARG A 203 15.72 -8.43 -2.41
C ARG A 203 15.89 -9.81 -3.02
N CYS A 204 15.13 -10.81 -2.57
CA CYS A 204 15.10 -12.12 -3.23
C CYS A 204 14.40 -12.06 -4.60
N GLY A 205 13.58 -11.04 -4.87
CA GLY A 205 12.91 -10.76 -6.13
C GLY A 205 13.70 -9.92 -7.12
N LYS A 206 15.05 -9.88 -7.05
CA LYS A 206 15.92 -9.07 -7.94
C LYS A 206 15.71 -9.29 -9.44
N ASN A 207 15.10 -10.40 -9.81
CA ASN A 207 14.82 -10.77 -11.20
C ASN A 207 13.33 -10.64 -11.56
N PHE A 208 12.51 -10.01 -10.70
CA PHE A 208 11.10 -9.78 -11.01
C PHE A 208 10.98 -8.73 -12.12
N ASP A 209 10.49 -9.19 -13.27
CA ASP A 209 10.18 -8.35 -14.42
C ASP A 209 8.70 -7.96 -14.41
N HIS A 210 8.41 -6.75 -13.92
CA HIS A 210 7.04 -6.24 -13.84
C HIS A 210 6.40 -6.02 -15.21
N SER A 211 7.19 -5.92 -16.29
CA SER A 211 6.66 -5.83 -17.66
C SER A 211 6.09 -7.15 -18.16
N LYS A 212 6.37 -8.25 -17.45
CA LYS A 212 5.95 -9.61 -17.82
C LYS A 212 5.00 -10.24 -16.82
N TYR A 213 5.18 -9.95 -15.54
CA TYR A 213 4.55 -10.69 -14.46
C TYR A 213 3.60 -9.82 -13.61
N THR A 214 2.54 -10.45 -13.10
CA THR A 214 1.61 -9.86 -12.11
C THR A 214 0.89 -8.58 -12.57
N TRP A 215 0.46 -8.52 -13.83
CA TRP A 215 -0.38 -7.44 -14.33
C TRP A 215 -1.78 -7.53 -13.73
N LEU A 216 -2.31 -6.42 -13.20
CA LEU A 216 -3.65 -6.38 -12.61
C LEU A 216 -4.71 -6.32 -13.70
N VAL A 217 -5.56 -7.34 -13.77
CA VAL A 217 -6.73 -7.36 -14.63
C VAL A 217 -7.92 -6.75 -13.88
N ILE A 218 -8.57 -5.78 -14.50
CA ILE A 218 -9.89 -5.26 -14.09
C ILE A 218 -10.89 -5.69 -15.17
N TRP A 219 -11.63 -6.77 -14.90
CA TRP A 219 -12.39 -7.50 -15.91
C TRP A 219 -13.46 -6.64 -16.58
N GLU A 220 -14.30 -5.96 -15.79
CA GLU A 220 -15.40 -5.14 -16.31
C GLU A 220 -14.91 -3.91 -17.07
N ALA A 221 -13.69 -3.45 -16.80
CA ALA A 221 -13.06 -2.36 -17.54
C ALA A 221 -12.36 -2.83 -18.82
N GLY A 222 -12.19 -4.15 -19.02
CA GLY A 222 -11.52 -4.72 -20.19
C GLY A 222 -10.03 -4.37 -20.28
N VAL A 223 -9.37 -4.15 -19.14
CA VAL A 223 -7.95 -3.73 -19.09
C VAL A 223 -7.10 -4.67 -18.24
N ALA A 224 -5.87 -4.90 -18.70
CA ALA A 224 -4.77 -5.43 -17.90
C ALA A 224 -3.75 -4.30 -17.71
N ILE A 225 -3.38 -4.03 -16.47
CA ILE A 225 -2.58 -2.87 -16.06
C ILE A 225 -1.26 -3.38 -15.51
N GLU A 226 -0.16 -2.99 -16.14
CA GLU A 226 1.18 -3.17 -15.60
C GLU A 226 1.34 -2.38 -14.29
N LEU A 227 1.84 -3.04 -13.23
CA LEU A 227 2.08 -2.38 -11.94
C LEU A 227 3.54 -2.54 -11.52
N PRO A 228 4.41 -1.57 -11.86
CA PRO A 228 5.81 -1.59 -11.43
C PRO A 228 5.96 -1.53 -9.91
N PRO A 229 7.10 -2.00 -9.35
CA PRO A 229 7.40 -1.87 -7.93
C PRO A 229 7.30 -0.40 -7.47
N TRP A 230 6.77 -0.22 -6.25
CA TRP A 230 6.50 1.06 -5.60
C TRP A 230 5.39 1.90 -6.23
N THR A 231 4.56 1.27 -7.07
CA THR A 231 3.32 1.86 -7.59
C THR A 231 2.16 1.60 -6.65
N LEU A 232 1.24 2.57 -6.57
CA LEU A 232 -0.05 2.43 -5.90
C LEU A 232 -1.17 2.28 -6.93
N ALA A 233 -2.03 1.28 -6.76
CA ALA A 233 -3.25 1.13 -7.55
C ALA A 233 -4.46 1.33 -6.62
N ILE A 234 -5.35 2.26 -6.98
CA ILE A 234 -6.57 2.55 -6.21
C ILE A 234 -7.78 2.23 -7.08
N TYR A 235 -8.62 1.29 -6.65
CA TYR A 235 -9.78 0.85 -7.42
C TYR A 235 -10.90 0.33 -6.49
N PRO A 236 -12.17 0.35 -6.93
CA PRO A 236 -13.29 -0.17 -6.14
C PRO A 236 -13.34 -1.70 -6.21
N SER A 237 -12.53 -2.36 -5.37
CA SER A 237 -12.33 -3.82 -5.43
C SER A 237 -13.57 -4.68 -5.15
N ALA A 238 -14.63 -4.09 -4.58
CA ALA A 238 -15.93 -4.76 -4.42
C ALA A 238 -16.80 -4.72 -5.69
N LEU A 239 -16.54 -3.79 -6.60
CA LEU A 239 -17.33 -3.58 -7.82
C LEU A 239 -16.76 -4.33 -9.02
N PHE A 240 -15.45 -4.52 -9.05
CA PHE A 240 -14.77 -5.14 -10.18
C PHE A 240 -14.23 -6.52 -9.84
N TYR A 241 -14.46 -7.47 -10.74
CA TYR A 241 -13.75 -8.73 -10.76
C TYR A 241 -12.31 -8.49 -11.18
N HIS A 242 -11.37 -8.95 -10.38
CA HIS A 242 -9.96 -8.67 -10.56
C HIS A 242 -9.09 -9.83 -10.11
N PHE A 243 -7.92 -9.89 -10.74
CA PHE A 243 -6.88 -10.90 -10.55
C PHE A 243 -5.60 -10.37 -11.17
N ASN A 244 -4.52 -11.13 -11.07
CA ASN A 244 -3.31 -10.81 -11.80
C ASN A 244 -2.89 -11.94 -12.73
N ILE A 245 -2.31 -11.55 -13.86
CA ILE A 245 -1.82 -12.44 -14.90
C ILE A 245 -0.36 -12.17 -15.19
N ASP A 246 0.26 -13.10 -15.90
CA ASP A 246 1.52 -12.84 -16.58
C ASP A 246 1.24 -12.75 -18.07
N VAL A 247 1.79 -11.73 -18.70
CA VAL A 247 1.54 -11.45 -20.13
C VAL A 247 2.46 -12.28 -21.04
N ASP A 248 3.53 -12.84 -20.48
CA ASP A 248 4.57 -13.60 -21.22
C ASP A 248 4.63 -15.11 -20.89
N GLY A 249 3.62 -15.67 -20.21
CA GLY A 249 3.51 -17.11 -19.90
C GLY A 249 3.90 -17.49 -18.48
#